data_AF-A0A8T6NGL8-F1
#
_entry.id   AF-A0A8T6NGL8-F1
#
_cell.length_a   1.000
_cell.length_b   1.000
_cell.length_c   1.000
_cell.angle_alpha   90.00
_cell.angle_beta   90.00
_cell.angle_gamma   90.00
#
_symmetry.space_group_name_H-M   'P 1'
#
loop_
_entity.id
_entity.type
_entity.pdbx_description
1 polymer ?
#
loop_
_entity_poly.entity_id
_entity_poly.type
_entity_poly.pdbx_seq_one_letter_code
_entity_poly.pdbx_strand_id
1 'polypeptide(L)'
;QMDYASGDDVFFAQSASKAEFTGSYKMESAVLTDPPSDLHSLLSQRIRWASKYAGYGRPTLRLLPPFIFLVNVIFLWLTIDWLFLYSLFNALTVLWVAKSMIEFSFHRSGFDKYRFNAEWWDGLLISLVYPLYFIVIGLAGLMSPSFQWKGRRYKH
;
A
#
# COMPACT_ATOMS: atom_id res chain seq x y z
N GLN A 1 -1.44 26.15 -7.30
CA GLN A 1 -0.75 25.08 -8.05
C GLN A 1 0.06 24.32 -7.01
N MET A 2 -0.35 23.08 -6.64
CA MET A 2 0.42 22.31 -5.66
C MET A 2 1.62 21.70 -6.41
N ASP A 3 2.81 22.24 -6.14
CA ASP A 3 4.07 21.76 -6.71
C ASP A 3 4.45 20.41 -6.09
N TYR A 4 3.81 19.34 -6.56
CA TYR A 4 4.28 17.99 -6.29
C TYR A 4 5.52 17.74 -7.14
N ALA A 5 6.69 17.73 -6.53
CA ALA A 5 7.98 17.54 -7.20
C ALA A 5 8.20 16.19 -7.90
N SER A 6 7.20 15.31 -7.91
CA SER A 6 7.23 13.97 -8.50
C SER A 6 5.81 13.39 -8.55
N GLY A 7 5.52 12.49 -9.50
CA GLY A 7 4.21 11.80 -9.62
C GLY A 7 3.46 12.13 -10.91
N ASP A 8 4.13 12.76 -11.86
CA ASP A 8 3.60 13.14 -13.17
C ASP A 8 2.95 11.98 -13.91
N ASP A 9 3.45 10.75 -13.72
CA ASP A 9 2.88 9.52 -14.28
C ASP A 9 1.43 9.27 -13.80
N VAL A 10 1.19 9.36 -12.49
CA VAL A 10 -0.15 9.18 -11.91
C VAL A 10 -1.07 10.35 -12.26
N PHE A 11 -0.56 11.58 -12.22
CA PHE A 11 -1.35 12.76 -12.58
C PHE A 11 -1.69 12.82 -14.07
N PHE A 12 -0.77 12.38 -14.92
CA PHE A 12 -1.01 12.19 -16.35
C PHE A 12 -2.07 11.12 -16.57
N ALA A 13 -1.98 9.96 -15.92
CA ALA A 13 -3.00 8.90 -16.03
C ALA A 13 -4.39 9.39 -15.58
N GLN A 14 -4.46 10.19 -14.51
CA GLN A 14 -5.72 10.80 -14.06
C GLN A 14 -6.28 11.80 -15.09
N SER A 15 -5.42 12.62 -15.68
CA SER A 15 -5.79 13.59 -16.71
C SER A 15 -6.25 12.91 -18.00
N ALA A 16 -5.52 11.89 -18.46
CA ALA A 16 -5.88 11.07 -19.60
C ALA A 16 -7.24 10.38 -19.40
N SER A 17 -7.46 9.79 -18.21
CA SER A 17 -8.75 9.18 -17.87
C SER A 17 -9.90 10.19 -17.79
N LYS A 18 -9.65 11.44 -17.37
CA LYS A 18 -10.66 12.52 -17.42
C LYS A 18 -10.98 12.95 -18.84
N ALA A 19 -10.02 12.86 -19.75
CA ALA A 19 -10.20 13.13 -21.18
C ALA A 19 -10.65 11.87 -21.96
N GLU A 20 -11.18 10.86 -21.27
CA GLU A 20 -11.73 9.63 -21.84
C GLU A 20 -10.74 8.80 -22.69
N PHE A 21 -9.43 9.04 -22.52
CA PHE A 21 -8.42 8.18 -23.12
C PHE A 21 -8.37 6.84 -22.38
N THR A 22 -8.28 5.76 -23.16
CA THR A 22 -8.08 4.41 -22.65
C THR A 22 -6.65 3.96 -22.94
N GLY A 23 -6.03 3.35 -21.93
CA GLY A 23 -4.71 2.74 -22.05
C GLY A 23 -4.82 1.23 -21.87
N SER A 24 -3.99 0.48 -22.60
CA SER A 24 -3.78 -0.95 -22.35
C SER A 24 -2.29 -1.23 -22.19
N TYR A 25 -1.96 -2.30 -21.49
CA TYR A 25 -0.58 -2.78 -21.39
C TYR A 25 -0.55 -4.28 -21.68
N LYS A 26 0.60 -4.72 -22.18
CA LYS A 26 0.90 -6.12 -22.47
C LYS A 26 1.99 -6.60 -21.52
N MET A 27 1.83 -7.79 -20.96
CA MET A 27 2.78 -8.34 -19.99
C MET A 27 4.15 -8.59 -20.63
N GLU A 28 4.17 -8.86 -21.93
CA GLU A 28 5.37 -9.05 -22.75
C GLU A 28 6.21 -7.77 -22.87
N SER A 29 5.62 -6.60 -22.61
CA SER A 29 6.31 -5.32 -22.63
C SER A 29 6.87 -4.91 -21.25
N ALA A 30 6.73 -5.77 -20.23
CA ALA A 30 7.27 -5.50 -18.92
C ALA A 30 8.80 -5.55 -18.93
N VAL A 31 9.43 -4.55 -18.30
CA VAL A 31 10.89 -4.50 -18.10
C VAL A 31 11.19 -4.90 -16.67
N LEU A 32 12.16 -5.81 -16.49
CA LEU A 32 12.65 -6.19 -15.18
C LEU A 32 13.58 -5.09 -14.64
N THR A 33 13.32 -4.65 -13.42
CA THR A 33 14.12 -3.65 -12.72
C THR A 33 14.57 -4.20 -11.37
N ASP A 34 15.75 -3.77 -10.93
CA ASP A 34 16.27 -4.18 -9.64
C ASP A 34 15.46 -3.53 -8.51
N PRO A 35 15.21 -4.27 -7.41
CA PRO A 35 14.63 -3.68 -6.20
C PRO A 35 15.60 -2.65 -5.59
N PRO A 36 15.11 -1.77 -4.69
CA PRO A 36 15.99 -0.87 -3.95
C PRO A 36 17.10 -1.63 -3.22
N SER A 37 18.32 -1.08 -3.22
CA SER A 37 19.52 -1.72 -2.69
C SER A 37 19.50 -1.94 -1.18
N ASP A 38 18.71 -1.16 -0.44
CA ASP A 38 18.59 -1.24 1.01
C ASP A 38 17.18 -0.91 1.52
N LEU A 39 16.93 -1.28 2.79
CA LEU A 39 15.65 -1.05 3.46
C LEU A 39 15.34 0.45 3.60
N HIS A 40 16.37 1.27 3.80
CA HIS A 40 16.22 2.72 3.91
C HIS A 40 15.69 3.35 2.60
N SER A 41 16.22 2.94 1.45
CA SER A 41 15.76 3.39 0.14
C SER A 41 14.34 2.90 -0.15
N LEU A 42 14.02 1.66 0.23
CA LEU A 42 12.67 1.11 0.12
C LEU A 42 11.67 1.94 0.94
N LEU A 43 11.95 2.17 2.23
CA LEU A 43 11.08 2.95 3.11
C LEU A 43 10.93 4.39 2.61
N SER A 44 12.03 5.03 2.21
CA SER A 44 12.01 6.40 1.66
C SER A 44 11.15 6.49 0.39
N GLN A 45 11.23 5.49 -0.50
CA GLN A 45 10.40 5.42 -1.70
C GLN A 45 8.91 5.32 -1.35
N ARG A 46 8.56 4.50 -0.34
CA ARG A 46 7.18 4.22 0.06
C ARG A 46 6.55 5.35 0.85
N ILE A 47 7.29 5.99 1.75
CA ILE A 47 6.88 7.22 2.44
C ILE A 47 6.55 8.32 1.43
N ARG A 48 7.39 8.49 0.41
CA ARG A 48 7.14 9.45 -0.68
C ARG A 48 5.88 9.12 -1.50
N TRP A 49 5.54 7.85 -1.67
CA TRP A 49 4.28 7.47 -2.33
C TRP A 49 3.09 7.80 -1.43
N ALA A 50 3.20 7.49 -0.13
CA ALA A 50 2.17 7.78 0.86
C ALA A 50 1.85 9.29 0.95
N SER A 51 2.87 10.13 0.90
CA SER A 51 2.72 11.58 1.01
C SER A 51 1.94 12.21 -0.18
N LYS A 52 1.89 11.53 -1.34
CA LYS A 52 1.20 12.03 -2.55
C LYS A 52 -0.30 11.77 -2.57
N TYR A 53 -0.82 10.85 -1.74
CA TYR A 53 -2.24 10.48 -1.78
C TYR A 53 -3.18 11.68 -1.54
N ALA A 54 -2.73 12.67 -0.77
CA ALA A 54 -3.48 13.90 -0.51
C ALA A 54 -3.73 14.74 -1.79
N GLY A 55 -2.85 14.65 -2.79
CA GLY A 55 -2.91 15.41 -4.04
C GLY A 55 -3.79 14.79 -5.13
N TYR A 56 -4.30 13.58 -4.93
CA TYR A 56 -5.10 12.90 -5.94
C TYR A 56 -6.48 13.55 -6.11
N GLY A 57 -6.84 13.86 -7.35
CA GLY A 57 -8.06 14.59 -7.66
C GLY A 57 -9.35 13.78 -7.53
N ARG A 58 -9.28 12.44 -7.49
CA ARG A 58 -10.45 11.56 -7.32
C ARG A 58 -10.66 11.24 -5.84
N PRO A 59 -11.87 11.43 -5.28
CA PRO A 59 -12.16 11.14 -3.88
C PRO A 59 -11.86 9.69 -3.50
N THR A 60 -12.16 8.73 -4.39
CA THR A 60 -11.88 7.31 -4.17
C THR A 60 -10.39 7.03 -3.95
N LEU A 61 -9.51 7.63 -4.77
CA LEU A 61 -8.06 7.46 -4.65
C LEU A 61 -7.49 8.15 -3.41
N ARG A 62 -8.17 9.19 -2.90
CA ARG A 62 -7.77 9.93 -1.71
C ARG A 62 -8.27 9.27 -0.41
N LEU A 63 -9.46 8.67 -0.42
CA LEU A 63 -10.11 8.08 0.76
C LEU A 63 -9.75 6.60 0.97
N LEU A 64 -9.32 5.90 -0.08
CA LEU A 64 -8.94 4.49 0.04
C LEU A 64 -7.73 4.26 0.98
N PRO A 65 -6.63 5.03 0.91
CA PRO A 65 -5.51 4.84 1.85
C PRO A 65 -5.86 4.98 3.34
N PRO A 66 -6.56 6.05 3.80
CA PRO A 66 -6.94 6.15 5.21
C PRO A 66 -7.94 5.07 5.64
N PHE A 67 -8.81 4.61 4.73
CA PHE A 67 -9.70 3.47 5.00
C PHE A 67 -8.90 2.19 5.25
N ILE A 68 -7.95 1.84 4.35
CA ILE A 68 -7.09 0.67 4.50
C ILE A 68 -6.24 0.78 5.78
N PHE A 69 -5.75 1.98 6.11
CA PHE A 69 -5.02 2.22 7.34
C PHE A 69 -5.86 1.89 8.57
N LEU A 70 -7.10 2.39 8.64
CA LEU A 70 -8.01 2.14 9.76
C LEU A 70 -8.33 0.65 9.91
N VAL A 71 -8.60 -0.05 8.80
CA VAL A 71 -8.85 -1.50 8.81
C VAL A 71 -7.66 -2.26 9.38
N ASN A 72 -6.43 -1.88 9.02
CA ASN A 72 -5.22 -2.53 9.53
C ASN A 72 -4.96 -2.22 11.01
N VAL A 73 -5.25 -1.00 11.47
CA VAL A 73 -5.17 -0.64 12.90
C VAL A 73 -6.16 -1.45 13.73
N ILE A 74 -7.41 -1.56 13.27
CA ILE A 74 -8.42 -2.40 13.93
C ILE A 74 -7.94 -3.85 13.97
N PHE A 75 -7.48 -4.39 12.85
CA PHE A 75 -6.97 -5.75 12.79
C PHE A 75 -5.81 -6.02 13.77
N LEU A 76 -4.88 -5.09 13.90
CA LEU A 76 -3.78 -5.20 14.87
C LEU A 76 -4.29 -5.17 16.31
N TRP A 77 -5.21 -4.25 16.62
CA TRP A 77 -5.84 -4.17 17.94
C TRP A 77 -6.58 -5.46 18.30
N LEU A 78 -7.36 -6.02 17.36
CA LEU A 78 -8.05 -7.30 17.53
C LEU A 78 -7.08 -8.47 17.76
N THR A 79 -5.94 -8.46 17.07
CA THR A 79 -4.89 -9.48 17.25
C THR A 79 -4.30 -9.40 18.66
N ILE A 80 -4.09 -8.20 19.20
CA ILE A 80 -3.60 -7.99 20.57
C ILE A 80 -4.64 -8.43 21.60
N ASP A 81 -5.91 -8.04 21.45
CA ASP A 81 -6.99 -8.47 22.36
C ASP A 81 -7.13 -10.00 22.38
N TRP A 82 -7.05 -10.64 21.22
CA TRP A 82 -7.09 -12.10 21.10
C TRP A 82 -5.94 -12.80 21.83
N LEU A 83 -4.71 -12.26 21.75
CA LEU A 83 -3.54 -12.87 22.38
C LEU A 83 -3.50 -12.72 23.91
N PHE A 84 -4.02 -11.62 24.46
CA PHE A 84 -3.77 -11.24 25.85
C PHE A 84 -5.02 -11.19 26.74
N LEU A 85 -6.19 -10.89 26.19
CA LEU A 85 -7.38 -10.57 26.97
C LEU A 85 -8.49 -11.62 26.84
N TYR A 86 -8.47 -12.45 25.78
CA TYR A 86 -9.45 -13.51 25.49
C TYR A 86 -10.92 -13.04 25.52
N SER A 87 -11.18 -11.73 25.50
CA SER A 87 -12.47 -11.14 25.90
C SER A 87 -13.57 -11.33 24.84
N LEU A 88 -13.18 -11.47 23.57
CA LEU A 88 -14.08 -11.54 22.41
C LEU A 88 -13.70 -12.68 21.44
N PHE A 89 -13.16 -13.78 21.98
CA PHE A 89 -12.48 -14.85 21.25
C PHE A 89 -13.23 -15.38 20.01
N ASN A 90 -14.53 -15.66 20.11
CA ASN A 90 -15.25 -16.33 19.02
C ASN A 90 -15.57 -15.40 17.83
N ALA A 91 -16.08 -14.21 18.07
CA ALA A 91 -16.46 -13.27 17.00
C ALA A 91 -15.24 -12.66 16.32
N LEU A 92 -14.19 -12.35 17.09
CA LEU A 92 -12.98 -11.76 16.55
C LEU A 92 -12.15 -12.74 15.72
N THR A 93 -12.11 -14.01 16.11
CA THR A 93 -11.42 -15.04 15.33
C THR A 93 -12.04 -15.17 13.93
N VAL A 94 -13.37 -15.16 13.82
CA VAL A 94 -14.05 -15.23 12.52
C VAL A 94 -13.72 -14.03 11.65
N LEU A 95 -13.77 -12.81 12.20
CA LEU A 95 -13.41 -11.59 11.48
C LEU A 95 -11.95 -11.59 11.04
N TRP A 96 -11.04 -12.05 11.91
CA TRP A 96 -9.62 -12.14 11.63
C TRP A 96 -9.34 -13.11 10.48
N VAL A 97 -9.92 -14.32 10.51
CA VAL A 97 -9.78 -15.32 9.45
C VAL A 97 -10.36 -14.81 8.14
N ALA A 98 -11.56 -14.24 8.16
CA ALA A 98 -12.22 -13.71 6.96
C ALA A 98 -11.37 -12.60 6.30
N LYS A 99 -10.86 -11.66 7.09
CA LYS A 99 -9.97 -10.59 6.60
C LYS A 99 -8.71 -11.17 5.97
N SER A 100 -8.02 -12.08 6.66
CA SER A 100 -6.81 -12.72 6.15
C SER A 100 -7.05 -13.51 4.86
N MET A 101 -8.20 -14.19 4.73
CA MET A 101 -8.57 -14.89 3.49
C MET A 101 -8.81 -13.94 2.32
N ILE A 102 -9.48 -12.81 2.56
CA ILE A 102 -9.71 -11.79 1.53
C ILE A 102 -8.37 -11.21 1.04
N GLU A 103 -7.48 -10.87 1.96
CA GLU A 103 -6.14 -10.39 1.62
C GLU A 103 -5.33 -11.43 0.85
N PHE A 104 -5.33 -12.67 1.31
CA PHE A 104 -4.63 -13.75 0.62
C PHE A 104 -5.15 -13.92 -0.82
N SER A 105 -6.47 -13.94 -1.01
CA SER A 105 -7.10 -14.03 -2.33
C SER A 105 -6.69 -12.87 -3.24
N PHE A 106 -6.64 -11.65 -2.70
CA PHE A 106 -6.18 -10.47 -3.43
C PHE A 106 -4.71 -10.59 -3.87
N HIS A 107 -3.81 -11.00 -2.97
CA HIS A 107 -2.40 -11.19 -3.30
C HIS A 107 -2.19 -12.33 -4.30
N ARG A 108 -2.95 -13.42 -4.16
CA ARG A 108 -2.89 -14.58 -5.06
C ARG A 108 -3.19 -14.20 -6.50
N SER A 109 -4.21 -13.37 -6.73
CA SER A 109 -4.51 -12.83 -8.06
C SER A 109 -3.33 -12.05 -8.65
N GLY A 110 -2.60 -11.30 -7.83
CA GLY A 110 -1.37 -10.62 -8.23
C GLY A 110 -0.25 -11.60 -8.58
N PHE A 111 -0.01 -12.60 -7.73
CA PHE A 111 1.03 -13.60 -7.96
C PHE A 111 0.81 -14.40 -9.24
N ASP A 112 -0.42 -14.87 -9.47
CA ASP A 112 -0.77 -15.63 -10.66
C ASP A 112 -0.60 -14.76 -11.93
N LYS A 113 -1.00 -13.48 -11.86
CA LYS A 113 -0.85 -12.54 -12.98
C LYS A 113 0.60 -12.27 -13.36
N TYR A 114 1.47 -12.11 -12.36
CA TYR A 114 2.89 -11.81 -12.56
C TYR A 114 3.77 -13.07 -12.58
N ARG A 115 3.15 -14.26 -12.57
CA ARG A 115 3.83 -15.58 -12.54
C ARG A 115 4.85 -15.71 -11.40
N PHE A 116 4.55 -15.10 -10.25
CA PHE A 116 5.30 -15.34 -9.03
C PHE A 116 4.85 -16.67 -8.43
N ASN A 117 5.81 -17.59 -8.24
CA ASN A 117 5.58 -18.83 -7.51
C ASN A 117 5.50 -18.53 -6.01
N ALA A 118 4.37 -17.97 -5.57
CA ALA A 118 4.10 -17.76 -4.16
C ALA A 118 3.42 -18.99 -3.56
N GLU A 119 3.97 -19.47 -2.46
CA GLU A 119 3.36 -20.52 -1.64
C GLU A 119 2.27 -19.92 -0.74
N TRP A 120 1.46 -20.79 -0.14
CA TRP A 120 0.43 -20.37 0.80
C TRP A 120 1.02 -19.71 2.06
N TRP A 121 2.22 -20.15 2.47
CA TRP A 121 2.97 -19.55 3.59
C TRP A 121 3.40 -18.12 3.30
N ASP A 122 3.78 -17.78 2.06
CA ASP A 122 4.17 -16.42 1.68
C ASP A 122 3.02 -15.43 1.87
N GLY A 123 1.82 -15.85 1.46
CA GLY A 123 0.63 -15.03 1.65
C GLY A 123 0.25 -14.86 3.12
N LEU A 124 0.44 -15.89 3.95
CA LEU A 124 0.25 -15.79 5.40
C LEU A 124 1.25 -14.84 6.04
N LEU A 125 2.54 -14.92 5.67
CA LEU A 125 3.58 -14.00 6.13
C LEU A 125 3.27 -12.56 5.72
N ILE A 126 2.84 -12.34 4.48
CA ILE A 126 2.44 -11.01 4.00
C ILE A 126 1.24 -10.48 4.78
N SER A 127 0.19 -11.29 5.01
CA SER A 127 -0.98 -10.87 5.79
C SER A 127 -0.65 -10.49 7.24
N LEU A 128 0.44 -11.00 7.82
CA LEU A 128 0.93 -10.63 9.16
C LEU A 128 1.84 -9.41 9.15
N VAL A 129 2.77 -9.32 8.19
CA VAL A 129 3.77 -8.25 8.11
C VAL A 129 3.18 -6.97 7.51
N TYR A 130 2.27 -7.11 6.54
CA TYR A 130 1.70 -5.99 5.79
C TYR A 130 0.93 -4.99 6.67
N PRO A 131 0.08 -5.39 7.64
CA PRO A 131 -0.58 -4.44 8.53
C PRO A 131 0.40 -3.54 9.28
N LEU A 132 1.47 -4.12 9.85
CA LEU A 132 2.51 -3.37 10.56
C LEU A 132 3.24 -2.43 9.61
N TYR A 133 3.69 -2.95 8.47
CA TYR A 133 4.36 -2.17 7.43
C TYR A 133 3.51 -0.99 6.95
N PHE A 134 2.22 -1.23 6.66
CA PHE A 134 1.31 -0.22 6.12
C PHE A 134 1.03 0.87 7.16
N ILE A 135 0.89 0.51 8.44
CA ILE A 135 0.71 1.48 9.53
C ILE A 135 1.97 2.35 9.67
N VAL A 136 3.16 1.75 9.71
CA VAL A 136 4.43 2.49 9.82
C VAL A 136 4.62 3.46 8.66
N ILE A 137 4.43 3.00 7.42
CA ILE A 137 4.55 3.85 6.23
C ILE A 137 3.48 4.94 6.21
N GLY A 138 2.24 4.63 6.61
CA GLY A 138 1.15 5.61 6.67
C GLY A 138 1.44 6.73 7.66
N LEU A 139 1.86 6.39 8.87
CA LEU A 139 2.25 7.37 9.90
C LEU A 139 3.47 8.18 9.46
N ALA A 140 4.52 7.51 8.96
CA ALA A 140 5.72 8.18 8.48
C ALA A 140 5.44 9.10 7.28
N GLY A 141 4.50 8.73 6.39
CA GLY A 141 4.04 9.55 5.28
C GLY A 141 3.30 10.81 5.72
N LEU A 142 2.46 10.71 6.76
CA LEU A 142 1.78 11.86 7.36
C LEU A 142 2.73 12.79 8.12
N MET A 143 3.71 12.21 8.81
CA MET A 143 4.67 12.92 9.67
C MET A 143 5.91 13.44 8.93
N SER A 144 6.06 13.16 7.64
CA SER A 144 7.22 13.61 6.84
C SER A 144 6.91 14.92 6.10
N PRO A 145 7.28 16.09 6.66
CA PRO A 145 7.11 17.38 5.99
C PRO A 145 8.08 17.57 4.81
N SER A 146 9.06 16.69 4.64
CA SER A 146 9.99 16.74 3.51
C SER A 146 10.57 15.37 3.20
N PHE A 147 10.71 15.03 1.92
CA PHE A 147 11.44 13.84 1.48
C PHE A 147 12.66 14.23 0.63
N GLN A 148 13.70 13.40 0.67
CA GLN A 148 14.84 13.53 -0.24
C GLN A 148 14.65 12.63 -1.45
N TRP A 149 14.84 13.16 -2.65
CA TRP A 149 14.80 12.39 -3.89
C TRP A 149 15.89 12.83 -4.85
N LYS A 150 16.74 11.87 -5.27
CA LYS A 150 17.89 12.10 -6.17
C LYS A 150 18.72 13.33 -5.76
N GLY A 151 19.08 13.41 -4.48
CA GLY A 151 19.90 14.50 -3.91
C GLY A 151 19.16 15.83 -3.68
N ARG A 152 17.87 15.94 -4.01
CA ARG A 152 17.06 17.15 -3.80
C ARG A 152 16.12 16.98 -2.60
N ARG A 153 16.05 17.99 -1.72
CA ARG A 153 15.04 18.06 -0.65
C ARG A 153 13.77 18.70 -1.18
N TYR A 154 12.65 18.01 -1.02
CA TYR A 154 11.33 18.51 -1.35
C TYR A 154 10.53 18.67 -0.07
N LYS A 155 9.95 19.85 0.15
CA LYS A 155 9.01 20.10 1.24
C LYS A 155 7.59 19.89 0.75
N HIS A 156 6.75 19.40 1.64
CA HIS A 156 5.33 19.17 1.42
C HIS A 156 4.54 20.48 1.33
#